data_AF-A0A947YSZ5-F1
#
_entry.id   AF-A0A947YSZ5-F1
#
_cell.length_a   1.000
_cell.length_b   1.000
_cell.length_c   1.000
_cell.angle_alpha   90.00
_cell.angle_beta   90.00
_cell.angle_gamma   90.00
#
_symmetry.space_group_name_H-M   'P 1'
#
loop_
_entity.id
_entity.type
_entity.pdbx_description
1 polymer ?
#
loop_
_entity_poly.entity_id
_entity_poly.type
_entity_poly.pdbx_seq_one_letter_code
_entity_poly.pdbx_strand_id
1 'polypeptide(L)'
;MQDAALRTEEEIEFVDLVKKESGVDVNVCMQCGACVGGCVQEWTMDYNSRRITGFILNDQKKEALSSKAIWVCAGCHTCTVRCPRGVDLAKVMDALRIMSKREGLVHKEAKGIPLFNDIFLK
;
A
#
# COMPACT_ATOMS: atom_id res chain seq x y z
N MET A 1 22.39 -13.16 11.62
CA MET A 1 21.41 -14.05 12.28
C MET A 1 20.04 -13.64 11.77
N GLN A 2 19.41 -14.25 10.77
CA GLN A 2 19.62 -15.48 10.00
C GLN A 2 19.49 -15.11 8.50
N ASP A 3 20.53 -15.40 7.72
CA ASP A 3 20.57 -16.45 6.68
C ASP A 3 19.77 -16.10 5.41
N ALA A 4 20.50 -15.54 4.46
CA ALA A 4 20.19 -15.56 3.03
C ALA A 4 20.31 -17.00 2.52
N ALA A 5 19.31 -17.83 2.82
CA ALA A 5 19.20 -19.19 2.30
C ALA A 5 18.42 -19.18 0.97
N LEU A 6 19.08 -19.69 -0.07
CA LEU A 6 18.56 -20.33 -1.29
C LEU A 6 17.05 -20.19 -1.55
N ARG A 7 16.68 -19.26 -2.43
CA ARG A 7 15.28 -19.00 -2.85
C ARG A 7 14.94 -19.85 -4.07
N THR A 8 13.93 -20.71 -3.95
CA THR A 8 13.35 -21.47 -5.07
C THR A 8 12.48 -20.56 -5.95
N GLU A 9 12.43 -20.83 -7.26
CA GLU A 9 11.83 -19.96 -8.30
C GLU A 9 10.29 -19.78 -8.24
N GLU A 10 9.58 -20.19 -7.17
CA GLU A 10 8.11 -20.37 -7.21
C GLU A 10 7.25 -19.60 -6.18
N GLU A 11 7.80 -18.84 -5.21
CA GLU A 11 6.97 -17.97 -4.36
C GLU A 11 7.32 -16.49 -4.59
N ILE A 12 6.53 -15.81 -5.43
CA ILE A 12 6.64 -14.37 -5.60
C ILE A 12 6.08 -13.70 -4.34
N GLU A 13 6.94 -13.09 -3.53
CA GLU A 13 6.55 -12.35 -2.33
C GLU A 13 5.64 -11.17 -2.68
N PHE A 14 4.69 -10.84 -1.80
CA PHE A 14 3.76 -9.73 -2.04
C PHE A 14 4.47 -8.38 -2.25
N VAL A 15 5.62 -8.16 -1.61
CA VAL A 15 6.43 -6.95 -1.82
C VAL A 15 6.90 -6.81 -3.27
N ASP A 16 7.26 -7.92 -3.93
CA ASP A 16 7.68 -7.91 -5.32
C ASP A 16 6.50 -7.67 -6.27
N LEU A 17 5.32 -8.20 -5.93
CA LEU A 17 4.08 -7.89 -6.66
C LEU A 17 3.74 -6.40 -6.57
N VAL A 18 3.83 -5.81 -5.37
CA VAL A 18 3.60 -4.37 -5.17
C VAL A 18 4.64 -3.55 -5.93
N LYS A 19 5.92 -3.94 -5.90
CA LYS A 19 6.98 -3.27 -6.64
C LYS A 19 6.73 -3.32 -8.16
N LYS A 20 6.27 -4.47 -8.67
CA LYS A 20 5.91 -4.63 -10.09
C LYS A 20 4.73 -3.74 -10.48
N GLU A 21 3.69 -3.64 -9.66
CA GLU A 21 2.49 -2.84 -9.96
C GLU A 21 2.74 -1.32 -9.77
N SER A 22 3.48 -0.93 -8.73
CA SER A 22 3.71 0.49 -8.38
C SER A 22 4.98 1.11 -8.95
N GLY A 23 5.98 0.30 -9.31
CA GLY A 23 7.34 0.75 -9.60
C GLY A 23 8.13 1.21 -8.38
N VAL A 24 7.62 1.00 -7.16
CA VAL A 24 8.21 1.47 -5.90
C VAL A 24 8.77 0.31 -5.10
N ASP A 25 10.03 0.40 -4.68
CA ASP A 25 10.62 -0.57 -3.79
C ASP A 25 10.26 -0.28 -2.33
N VAL A 26 9.34 -1.07 -1.76
CA VAL A 26 8.88 -0.89 -0.37
C VAL A 26 9.89 -1.45 0.64
N ASN A 27 10.83 -2.30 0.23
CA ASN A 27 11.83 -2.91 1.14
C ASN A 27 12.71 -1.88 1.85
N VAL A 28 12.84 -0.67 1.30
CA VAL A 28 13.62 0.41 1.93
C VAL A 28 12.91 1.06 3.11
N CYS A 29 11.63 0.74 3.34
CA CYS A 29 10.82 1.29 4.42
C CYS A 29 11.32 0.82 5.79
N MET A 30 11.75 1.76 6.62
CA MET A 30 12.24 1.51 7.99
C MET A 30 11.16 1.65 9.07
N GLN A 31 9.87 1.66 8.69
CA GLN A 31 8.74 1.77 9.63
C GLN A 31 8.77 3.00 10.57
N CYS A 32 9.34 4.14 10.13
CA CYS A 32 9.50 5.34 10.99
C CYS A 32 8.20 6.08 11.34
N GLY A 33 7.13 5.94 10.55
CA GLY A 33 5.84 6.59 10.80
C GLY A 33 5.70 8.05 10.36
N ALA A 34 6.70 8.64 9.69
CA ALA A 34 6.60 10.00 9.14
C ALA A 34 5.38 10.19 8.21
N CYS A 35 5.01 9.14 7.47
CA CYS A 35 3.81 9.10 6.63
C CYS A 35 2.50 9.20 7.41
N VAL A 36 2.45 8.72 8.66
CA VAL A 36 1.27 8.78 9.53
C VAL A 36 1.10 10.21 10.04
N GLY A 37 2.16 10.81 10.58
CA GLY A 37 2.12 12.19 11.09
C GLY A 37 1.86 13.26 10.03
N GLY A 38 2.03 12.95 8.74
CA GLY A 38 1.69 13.85 7.63
C GLY A 38 0.31 13.58 6.99
N CYS A 39 -0.39 12.52 7.37
CA CYS A 39 -1.63 12.12 6.70
C CYS A 39 -2.83 12.90 7.25
N VAL A 40 -3.54 13.61 6.37
CA VAL A 40 -4.74 14.38 6.73
C VAL A 40 -6.02 13.53 6.84
N GLN A 41 -5.97 12.29 6.33
CA GLN A 41 -7.11 11.36 6.31
C GLN A 41 -6.96 10.20 7.31
N GLU A 42 -5.92 10.19 8.15
CA GLU A 42 -5.56 9.04 8.99
C GLU A 42 -6.73 8.56 9.86
N TRP A 43 -7.47 9.49 10.46
CA TRP A 43 -8.63 9.24 11.31
C TRP A 43 -9.82 8.55 10.61
N THR A 44 -9.83 8.53 9.27
CA THR A 44 -10.86 7.84 8.47
C THR A 44 -10.47 6.43 8.05
N MET A 45 -9.19 6.08 8.23
CA MET A 45 -8.61 4.80 7.86
C MET A 45 -8.87 3.74 8.94
N ASP A 46 -8.97 2.48 8.53
CA ASP A 46 -8.94 1.31 9.41
C ASP A 46 -7.51 0.98 9.87
N TYR A 47 -6.53 1.18 8.99
CA TYR A 47 -5.10 1.05 9.28
C TYR A 47 -4.35 2.26 8.74
N ASN A 48 -3.48 2.85 9.56
CA ASN A 48 -2.65 3.95 9.07
C ASN A 48 -1.62 3.49 8.02
N SER A 49 -1.10 4.47 7.28
CA SER A 49 -0.19 4.23 6.15
C SER A 49 1.09 3.46 6.52
N ARG A 50 1.58 3.59 7.76
CA ARG A 50 2.70 2.75 8.25
C ARG A 50 2.29 1.28 8.36
N ARG A 51 1.12 0.99 8.94
CA ARG A 51 0.59 -0.38 9.02
C ARG A 51 0.39 -1.00 7.64
N ILE A 52 -0.10 -0.23 6.66
CA ILE A 52 -0.21 -0.70 5.27
C ILE A 52 1.15 -1.14 4.72
N THR A 53 2.20 -0.33 4.85
CA THR A 53 3.55 -0.76 4.42
C THR A 53 4.07 -1.96 5.21
N GLY A 54 3.71 -2.08 6.50
CA GLY A 54 4.02 -3.24 7.31
C GLY A 54 3.38 -4.52 6.77
N PHE A 55 2.12 -4.47 6.33
CA PHE A 55 1.47 -5.62 5.71
C PHE A 55 2.17 -6.07 4.42
N ILE A 56 2.64 -5.11 3.61
CA ILE A 56 3.41 -5.42 2.40
C ILE A 56 4.71 -6.16 2.73
N LEU A 57 5.46 -5.66 3.73
CA LEU A 57 6.75 -6.23 4.12
C LEU A 57 6.65 -7.59 4.82
N ASN A 58 5.50 -7.92 5.39
CA ASN A 58 5.28 -9.17 6.11
C ASN A 58 4.40 -10.16 5.33
N ASP A 59 4.28 -9.97 4.00
CA ASP A 59 3.49 -10.83 3.10
C ASP A 59 1.99 -10.95 3.46
N GLN A 60 1.46 -9.96 4.18
CA GLN A 60 0.06 -9.90 4.64
C GLN A 60 -0.85 -9.27 3.57
N LYS A 61 -0.91 -9.91 2.41
CA LYS A 61 -1.59 -9.42 1.21
C LYS A 61 -3.06 -9.10 1.45
N LYS A 62 -3.78 -10.01 2.10
CA LYS A 62 -5.24 -9.87 2.31
C LYS A 62 -5.55 -8.65 3.17
N GLU A 63 -4.78 -8.42 4.22
CA GLU A 63 -4.91 -7.28 5.12
C GLU A 63 -4.66 -5.96 4.38
N ALA A 64 -3.63 -5.89 3.55
CA ALA A 64 -3.33 -4.71 2.75
C ALA A 64 -4.41 -4.41 1.69
N LEU A 65 -4.81 -5.42 0.90
CA LEU A 65 -5.74 -5.24 -0.21
C LEU A 65 -7.19 -5.07 0.23
N SER A 66 -7.57 -5.60 1.40
CA SER A 66 -8.91 -5.44 1.96
C SER A 66 -9.09 -4.15 2.76
N SER A 67 -8.02 -3.39 3.00
CA SER A 67 -8.07 -2.21 3.88
C SER A 67 -8.89 -1.06 3.28
N LYS A 68 -9.65 -0.36 4.11
CA LYS A 68 -10.30 0.90 3.76
C LYS A 68 -9.29 2.02 3.45
N ALA A 69 -8.12 1.99 4.10
CA ALA A 69 -7.09 3.01 3.99
C ALA A 69 -6.66 3.30 2.55
N ILE A 70 -6.51 2.26 1.72
CA ILE A 70 -6.12 2.43 0.31
C ILE A 70 -7.16 3.25 -0.44
N TRP A 71 -8.45 3.08 -0.13
CA TRP A 71 -9.55 3.77 -0.80
C TRP A 71 -9.76 5.21 -0.33
N VAL A 72 -9.61 5.50 0.97
CA VAL A 72 -9.77 6.86 1.50
C VAL A 72 -8.52 7.73 1.34
N CYS A 73 -7.38 7.14 0.96
CA CYS A 73 -6.18 7.89 0.65
C CYS A 73 -6.44 8.91 -0.47
N ALA A 74 -6.22 10.20 -0.18
CA ALA A 74 -6.50 11.28 -1.11
C ALA A 74 -5.45 11.44 -2.23
N GLY A 75 -4.38 10.64 -2.24
CA GLY A 75 -3.29 10.81 -3.20
C GLY A 75 -2.59 12.18 -3.09
N CYS A 76 -2.57 12.81 -1.90
CA CYS A 76 -2.01 14.16 -1.74
C CYS A 76 -0.47 14.23 -1.71
N HIS A 77 0.22 13.10 -1.79
CA HIS A 77 1.68 12.96 -1.80
C HIS A 77 2.46 13.48 -0.57
N THR A 78 1.82 14.01 0.49
CA THR A 78 2.54 14.46 1.71
C THR A 78 3.44 13.38 2.31
N CYS A 79 2.95 12.13 2.37
CA CYS A 79 3.73 10.99 2.86
C CYS A 79 4.96 10.68 2.01
N THR A 80 4.87 10.91 0.70
CA THR A 80 5.96 10.67 -0.26
C THR A 80 7.06 11.69 -0.07
N VAL A 81 6.72 12.98 -0.03
CA VAL A 81 7.67 14.08 0.15
C VAL A 81 8.40 13.98 1.50
N ARG A 82 7.73 13.54 2.55
CA ARG A 82 8.29 13.45 3.90
C ARG A 82 9.07 12.16 4.17
N CYS A 83 9.05 11.18 3.27
CA CYS A 83 9.66 9.89 3.55
C CYS A 83 11.20 10.00 3.56
N PRO A 84 11.88 9.74 4.69
CA PRO A 84 13.35 9.83 4.75
C PRO A 84 14.06 8.71 3.96
N ARG A 85 13.30 7.70 3.50
CA ARG A 85 13.79 6.58 2.70
C ARG A 85 13.37 6.66 1.24
N GLY A 86 12.67 7.73 0.83
CA GLY A 86 12.26 7.94 -0.56
C GLY A 86 11.15 7.02 -1.07
N VAL A 87 10.34 6.42 -0.18
CA VAL A 87 9.19 5.59 -0.58
C VAL A 87 8.07 6.48 -1.13
N ASP A 88 7.73 6.32 -2.41
CA ASP A 88 6.55 6.93 -3.04
C ASP A 88 5.29 6.18 -2.63
N LEU A 89 4.85 6.46 -1.40
CA LEU A 89 3.73 5.76 -0.78
C LEU A 89 2.39 6.09 -1.46
N ALA A 90 2.28 7.23 -2.16
CA ALA A 90 1.06 7.53 -2.92
C ALA A 90 0.88 6.52 -4.06
N LYS A 91 1.93 6.27 -4.85
CA LYS A 91 1.89 5.24 -5.91
C LYS A 91 1.65 3.84 -5.36
N VAL A 92 2.20 3.52 -4.20
CA VAL A 92 1.92 2.23 -3.53
C VAL A 92 0.44 2.10 -3.20
N MET A 93 -0.20 3.15 -2.65
CA MET A 93 -1.63 3.11 -2.33
C MET A 93 -2.49 2.95 -3.60
N ASP A 94 -2.13 3.61 -4.71
CA ASP A 94 -2.81 3.46 -6.00
C ASP A 94 -2.68 2.03 -6.54
N ALA A 95 -1.47 1.47 -6.52
CA ALA A 95 -1.24 0.08 -6.93
C ALA A 95 -2.06 -0.92 -6.10
N LEU A 96 -2.15 -0.72 -4.78
CA LEU A 96 -2.99 -1.56 -3.92
C LEU A 96 -4.47 -1.46 -4.28
N ARG A 97 -5.00 -0.30 -4.71
CA ARG A 97 -6.40 -0.21 -5.20
C ARG A 97 -6.62 -1.05 -6.45
N ILE A 98 -5.69 -0.98 -7.41
CA ILE A 98 -5.76 -1.75 -8.64
C ILE A 98 -5.75 -3.25 -8.33
N MET A 99 -4.83 -3.69 -7.48
CA MET A 99 -4.74 -5.08 -7.03
C MET A 99 -5.99 -5.51 -6.24
N SER A 100 -6.49 -4.66 -5.34
CA SER A 100 -7.70 -4.91 -4.55
C SER A 100 -8.92 -5.13 -5.44
N LYS A 101 -9.12 -4.30 -6.47
CA LYS A 101 -10.17 -4.50 -7.48
C LYS A 101 -9.99 -5.79 -8.26
N ARG A 102 -8.77 -6.04 -8.76
CA ARG A 102 -8.44 -7.25 -9.55
C ARG A 102 -8.76 -8.53 -8.78
N GLU A 103 -8.62 -8.51 -7.47
CA GLU A 103 -8.83 -9.66 -6.57
C GLU A 103 -10.20 -9.67 -5.88
N GLY A 104 -11.07 -8.70 -6.16
CA GLY A 104 -12.39 -8.63 -5.54
C GLY A 104 -12.35 -8.35 -4.03
N LEU A 105 -11.29 -7.70 -3.54
CA LEU A 105 -11.05 -7.39 -2.12
C LEU A 105 -11.44 -5.96 -1.75
N VAL A 106 -12.24 -5.28 -2.57
CA VAL A 106 -12.69 -3.91 -2.31
C VAL A 106 -13.40 -3.82 -0.95
N HIS A 107 -12.93 -2.91 -0.09
CA HIS A 107 -13.51 -2.75 1.25
C HIS A 107 -14.98 -2.30 1.16
N LYS A 108 -15.85 -2.96 1.93
CA LYS A 108 -17.31 -2.74 1.92
C LYS A 108 -17.76 -1.30 2.22
N GLU A 109 -16.95 -0.55 2.97
CA GLU A 109 -17.25 0.85 3.34
C GLU A 109 -16.73 1.88 2.33
N ALA A 110 -15.94 1.47 1.33
CA ALA A 110 -15.44 2.37 0.29
C ALA A 110 -16.52 2.67 -0.77
N LYS A 111 -17.79 2.87 -0.37
CA LYS A 111 -18.91 2.99 -1.32
C LYS A 111 -18.72 4.20 -2.24
N GLY A 112 -18.91 4.00 -3.54
CA GLY A 112 -18.80 5.05 -4.57
C GLY A 112 -17.37 5.41 -4.97
N ILE A 113 -16.37 5.20 -4.11
CA ILE A 113 -14.96 5.53 -4.42
C ILE A 113 -14.41 4.66 -5.56
N PRO A 114 -14.59 3.33 -5.58
CA PRO A 114 -14.19 2.50 -6.72
C PRO A 114 -14.84 2.96 -8.03
N LEU A 115 -16.14 3.25 -8.01
CA LEU A 115 -16.83 3.74 -9.21
C LEU A 115 -16.25 5.07 -9.71
N PHE A 116 -15.96 6.00 -8.80
CA PHE A 116 -15.27 7.25 -9.15
C PHE A 116 -13.89 6.97 -9.74
N ASN A 117 -13.11 6.08 -9.12
CA ASN A 117 -11.78 5.70 -9.59
C ASN A 117 -11.83 5.11 -11.02
N ASP A 118 -12.81 4.25 -11.30
CA ASP A 118 -13.02 3.62 -12.60
C ASP A 118 -13.36 4.64 -13.70
N ILE A 119 -14.19 5.63 -13.36
CA ILE A 119 -14.66 6.63 -14.33
C ILE A 119 -13.58 7.69 -14.59
N PHE A 120 -12.87 8.14 -13.55
CA PHE A 120 -12.06 9.36 -13.64
C PHE A 120 -10.54 9.13 -13.55
N LEU A 121 -10.09 8.02 -12.95
CA LEU A 121 -8.67 7.86 -12.56
C LEU A 121 -7.96 6.63 -13.17
N LYS A 122 -8.73 5.65 -13.67
CA LYS A 122 -8.29 4.34 -14.22
C LYS A 122 -7.88 3.31 -13.15
#